data_AF-M9QCV7-F1
#
_entry.id   AF-M9QCV7-F1
#
_cell.length_a   1.000
_cell.length_b   1.000
_cell.length_c   1.000
_cell.angle_alpha   90.00
_cell.angle_beta   90.00
_cell.angle_gamma   90.00
#
_symmetry.space_group_name_H-M   'P 1'
#
loop_
_entity.id
_entity.type
_entity.pdbx_description
1 polymer ?
#
loop_
_entity_poly.entity_id
_entity_poly.type
_entity_poly.pdbx_seq_one_letter_code
_entity_poly.pdbx_strand_id
1 'polypeptide(L)'
;MFNLVIIFILSFLIIVSFYFVSLLISFKDYFNEKVSSYECGFDSVKGVNYSFSITFFSVILMFVIFELEVIIFIFLVQNDVFSLLMFMFLFLYVVVSFMWSDILVNLVWKI
;
A
#
# COMPACT_ATOMS: atom_id res chain seq x y z
N MET A 1 -10.44 1.28 -27.35
CA MET A 1 -9.12 1.83 -26.95
C MET A 1 -9.15 3.35 -26.80
N PHE A 2 -9.55 4.12 -27.82
CA PHE A 2 -9.56 5.59 -27.75
C PHE A 2 -10.45 6.15 -26.60
N ASN A 3 -11.62 5.57 -26.36
CA ASN A 3 -12.50 5.99 -25.25
C ASN A 3 -11.85 5.82 -23.86
N LEU A 4 -11.06 4.77 -23.64
CA LEU A 4 -10.37 4.56 -22.36
C LEU A 4 -9.30 5.63 -22.13
N VAL A 5 -8.56 5.99 -23.19
CA VAL A 5 -7.56 7.07 -23.14
C VAL A 5 -8.23 8.41 -22.84
N ILE A 6 -9.37 8.71 -23.47
CA ILE A 6 -10.13 9.93 -23.20
C ILE A 6 -10.58 10.00 -21.73
N ILE A 7 -11.15 8.91 -21.20
CA ILE A 7 -11.63 8.86 -19.82
C ILE A 7 -10.48 9.08 -18.83
N PHE A 8 -9.32 8.46 -19.07
CA PHE A 8 -8.14 8.61 -18.22
C PHE A 8 -7.58 10.04 -18.23
N ILE A 9 -7.53 10.68 -19.41
CA ILE A 9 -7.07 12.06 -19.53
C ILE A 9 -8.04 13.01 -18.82
N LEU A 10 -9.34 12.82 -18.98
CA LEU A 10 -10.36 13.63 -18.32
C LEU A 10 -10.30 13.49 -16.79
N SER A 11 -10.17 12.27 -16.25
CA SER A 11 -10.09 12.08 -14.80
C SER A 11 -8.86 12.76 -14.19
N PHE A 12 -7.72 12.67 -14.87
CA PHE A 12 -6.49 13.34 -14.46
C PHE A 12 -6.63 14.88 -14.49
N LEU A 13 -7.19 15.44 -15.57
CA LEU A 13 -7.44 16.88 -15.70
C LEU A 13 -8.38 17.41 -14.61
N ILE A 14 -9.40 16.64 -14.23
CA ILE A 14 -10.32 17.03 -13.16
C ILE A 14 -9.58 17.13 -11.82
N ILE A 15 -8.74 16.16 -11.48
CA ILE A 15 -7.97 16.17 -10.22
C ILE A 15 -7.01 17.35 -10.19
N VAL A 16 -6.29 17.58 -11.29
CA VAL A 16 -5.34 18.70 -11.41
C VAL A 16 -6.06 20.05 -11.32
N SER A 17 -7.20 20.20 -11.99
CA SER A 17 -7.96 21.46 -11.94
C SER A 17 -8.48 21.75 -10.53
N PHE A 18 -9.01 20.76 -9.80
CA PHE A 18 -9.41 20.94 -8.40
C PHE A 18 -8.23 21.31 -7.50
N TYR A 19 -7.07 20.69 -7.69
CA TYR A 19 -5.86 21.04 -6.95
C TYR A 19 -5.46 22.51 -7.20
N PHE A 20 -5.42 22.96 -8.46
CA PHE A 20 -5.13 24.36 -8.79
C PHE A 20 -6.15 25.34 -8.22
N VAL A 21 -7.44 25.02 -8.31
CA VAL A 21 -8.50 25.85 -7.72
C VAL A 21 -8.31 25.96 -6.20
N SER A 22 -8.00 24.85 -5.52
CA SER A 22 -7.72 24.87 -4.08
C SER A 22 -6.51 25.74 -3.72
N LEU A 23 -5.47 25.75 -4.55
CA LEU A 23 -4.28 26.57 -4.36
C LEU A 23 -4.58 28.07 -4.55
N LEU A 24 -5.43 28.41 -5.54
CA LEU A 24 -5.79 29.79 -5.84
C LEU A 24 -6.72 30.41 -4.78
N ILE A 25 -7.64 29.61 -4.22
CA ILE A 25 -8.60 30.07 -3.21
C ILE A 25 -7.97 30.10 -1.81
N SER A 26 -6.96 29.27 -1.53
CA SER A 26 -6.35 29.14 -0.20
C SER A 26 -5.53 30.38 0.15
N PHE A 27 -5.88 31.02 1.27
CA PHE A 27 -5.04 32.01 1.93
C PHE A 27 -3.87 31.31 2.63
N LYS A 28 -2.64 31.63 2.23
CA LYS A 28 -1.41 31.05 2.79
C LYS A 28 -0.56 32.12 3.46
N ASP A 29 -0.49 32.06 4.79
CA ASP A 29 0.45 32.86 5.58
C ASP A 29 1.67 32.02 5.94
N TYR A 30 2.87 32.52 5.62
CA TYR A 30 4.13 31.82 5.87
C TYR A 30 4.77 32.27 7.17
N PHE A 31 4.25 31.78 8.30
CA PHE A 31 4.89 31.94 9.62
C PHE A 31 5.66 30.67 9.98
N ASN A 32 6.86 30.81 10.54
CA ASN A 32 7.72 29.67 10.90
C ASN A 32 7.00 28.60 11.75
N GLU A 33 6.16 29.02 12.71
CA GLU A 33 5.38 28.11 13.55
C GLU A 33 4.25 27.37 12.80
N LYS A 34 3.67 28.00 11.77
CA LYS A 34 2.67 27.36 10.89
C LYS A 34 3.30 26.40 9.89
N VAL A 35 4.56 26.64 9.53
CA VAL A 35 5.33 25.83 8.56
C VAL A 35 6.09 24.69 9.26
N SER A 36 6.37 24.80 10.56
CA SER A 36 6.99 23.73 11.36
C SER A 36 6.01 22.59 11.65
N SER A 37 6.55 21.37 11.81
CA SER A 37 5.77 20.19 12.21
C SER A 37 5.09 20.40 13.57
N TYR A 38 3.79 20.12 13.64
CA TYR A 38 3.04 20.18 14.90
C TYR A 38 3.30 18.93 15.74
N GLU A 39 4.04 19.06 16.84
CA GLU A 39 4.23 18.01 17.84
C GLU A 39 3.63 18.43 19.19
N CYS A 40 2.33 18.75 19.20
CA CYS A 40 1.60 19.14 20.42
C CYS A 40 2.23 20.33 21.18
N GLY A 41 2.82 21.30 20.46
CA GLY A 41 3.46 22.49 21.04
C GLY A 41 4.92 22.30 21.47
N PHE A 42 5.52 21.13 21.22
CA PHE A 42 6.95 20.91 21.37
C PHE A 42 7.71 21.24 20.09
N ASP A 43 8.99 21.61 20.23
CA ASP A 43 9.90 21.74 19.10
C ASP A 43 10.07 20.37 18.44
N SER A 44 9.88 20.32 17.12
CA SER A 44 9.96 19.09 16.33
C SER A 44 11.26 18.34 16.63
N VAL A 45 11.17 17.06 17.00
CA VAL A 45 12.38 16.25 17.24
C VAL A 45 13.15 16.13 15.93
N LYS A 46 14.30 16.83 15.86
CA LYS A 46 15.20 16.83 14.70
C LYS A 46 15.93 15.49 14.59
N GLY A 47 15.25 14.46 14.09
CA GLY A 47 15.87 13.17 13.82
C GLY A 47 15.01 12.31 12.91
N VAL A 48 15.41 12.16 11.64
CA VAL A 48 14.82 11.18 10.71
C VAL A 48 15.31 9.75 11.03
N ASN A 49 16.27 9.62 11.95
CA ASN A 49 16.94 8.38 12.31
C ASN A 49 16.31 7.74 13.57
N TYR A 50 14.99 7.61 13.59
CA TYR A 50 14.34 6.78 14.60
C TYR A 50 14.62 5.31 14.32
N SER A 51 14.85 4.54 15.38
CA SER A 51 14.90 3.08 15.31
C SER A 51 13.59 2.56 14.74
N PHE A 52 13.64 1.97 13.55
CA PHE A 52 12.48 1.41 12.87
C PHE A 52 12.00 0.17 13.63
N SER A 53 10.69 0.03 13.87
CA SER A 53 10.17 -1.15 14.56
C SER A 53 10.08 -2.34 13.61
N ILE A 54 10.72 -3.45 13.97
CA ILE A 54 10.78 -4.68 13.18
C ILE A 54 9.37 -5.21 12.85
N THR A 55 8.39 -4.90 13.70
CA THR A 55 6.97 -5.21 13.53
C THR A 55 6.36 -4.66 12.24
N PHE A 56 6.70 -3.43 11.82
CA PHE A 56 6.16 -2.87 10.57
C PHE A 56 6.87 -3.43 9.34
N PHE A 57 8.14 -3.80 9.47
CA PHE A 57 8.92 -4.38 8.37
C PHE A 57 8.41 -5.79 8.02
N SER A 58 8.08 -6.60 9.03
CA SER A 58 7.55 -7.95 8.81
C SER A 58 6.20 -7.92 8.10
N VAL A 59 5.32 -6.95 8.39
CA VAL A 59 4.05 -6.77 7.68
C VAL A 59 4.26 -6.44 6.20
N ILE A 60 5.21 -5.54 5.88
CA ILE A 60 5.54 -5.18 4.49
C ILE A 60 6.10 -6.39 3.73
N LEU A 61 6.99 -7.16 4.35
CA LEU A 61 7.53 -8.38 3.75
C LEU A 61 6.42 -9.41 3.45
N MET A 62 5.48 -9.61 4.37
CA MET A 62 4.33 -10.49 4.15
C MET A 62 3.47 -10.04 2.98
N PHE A 63 3.23 -8.73 2.85
CA PHE A 63 2.49 -8.17 1.71
C PHE A 63 3.18 -8.49 0.37
N VAL A 64 4.50 -8.29 0.27
CA VAL A 64 5.26 -8.57 -0.96
C VAL A 64 5.20 -10.06 -1.35
N ILE A 65 5.33 -10.96 -0.37
CA ILE A 65 5.25 -12.40 -0.62
C ILE A 65 3.85 -12.79 -1.09
N PHE A 66 2.81 -12.27 -0.44
CA PHE A 66 1.42 -12.56 -0.81
C PHE A 66 1.06 -12.01 -2.19
N GLU A 67 1.54 -10.81 -2.57
CA GLU A 67 1.33 -10.28 -3.92
C GLU A 67 1.94 -11.18 -5.01
N LEU A 68 3.13 -11.74 -4.77
CA LEU A 68 3.77 -12.70 -5.70
C LEU A 68 2.95 -13.99 -5.84
N GLU A 69 2.42 -14.52 -4.73
CA GLU A 69 1.57 -15.71 -4.76
C GLU A 69 0.28 -15.47 -5.57
N VAL A 70 -0.35 -14.30 -5.43
CA VAL A 70 -1.56 -13.93 -6.19
C VAL A 70 -1.26 -13.79 -7.69
N ILE A 71 -0.10 -13.25 -8.06
CA ILE A 71 0.31 -13.18 -9.48
C ILE A 71 0.47 -14.60 -10.04
N ILE A 72 1.13 -15.51 -9.33
CA ILE A 72 1.26 -16.90 -9.77
C ILE A 72 -0.12 -17.56 -9.91
N PHE A 73 -1.01 -17.26 -8.97
CA PHE A 73 -2.39 -17.76 -8.98
C PHE A 73 -3.16 -17.32 -10.23
N ILE A 74 -3.12 -16.04 -10.61
CA ILE A 74 -3.86 -15.54 -11.79
C ILE A 74 -3.39 -16.19 -13.10
N PHE A 75 -2.08 -16.48 -13.22
CA PHE A 75 -1.53 -17.11 -14.43
C PHE A 75 -2.00 -18.55 -14.64
N LEU A 76 -2.37 -19.23 -13.57
CA LEU A 76 -2.72 -20.65 -13.61
C LEU A 76 -4.22 -20.92 -13.80
N VAL A 77 -5.07 -19.89 -13.85
CA VAL A 77 -6.53 -20.04 -14.09
C VAL A 77 -6.86 -20.34 -15.56
N GLN A 78 -5.99 -21.02 -16.29
CA GLN A 78 -6.27 -21.41 -17.68
C GLN A 78 -7.34 -22.53 -17.72
N ASN A 79 -8.09 -22.61 -18.83
CA ASN A 79 -9.29 -23.45 -18.97
C ASN A 79 -9.03 -24.98 -18.99
N ASP A 80 -7.79 -25.43 -18.86
CA ASP A 80 -7.46 -26.84 -18.92
C ASP A 80 -7.77 -27.56 -17.59
N VAL A 81 -8.09 -28.86 -17.68
CA VAL A 81 -8.36 -29.68 -16.48
C VAL A 81 -7.10 -29.82 -15.62
N PHE A 82 -5.92 -29.82 -16.24
CA PHE A 82 -4.64 -29.88 -15.55
C PHE A 82 -4.31 -28.59 -14.79
N SER A 83 -4.62 -27.42 -15.37
CA SER A 83 -4.45 -26.13 -14.67
C SER A 83 -5.40 -26.01 -13.47
N LEU A 84 -6.60 -26.59 -13.55
CA LEU A 84 -7.53 -26.68 -12.43
C LEU A 84 -6.95 -27.46 -11.23
N LEU A 85 -6.26 -28.58 -11.48
CA LEU A 85 -5.57 -29.33 -10.42
C LEU A 85 -4.42 -28.53 -9.80
N MET A 86 -3.58 -27.91 -10.62
CA MET A 86 -2.46 -27.08 -10.15
C MET A 86 -2.94 -25.86 -9.35
N PHE A 87 -4.05 -25.26 -9.78
CA PHE A 87 -4.74 -24.19 -9.06
C PHE A 87 -5.17 -24.63 -7.66
N MET A 88 -5.77 -25.82 -7.52
CA MET A 88 -6.20 -26.33 -6.21
C MET A 88 -5.02 -26.56 -5.25
N PHE A 89 -3.88 -27.07 -5.75
CA PHE A 89 -2.69 -27.25 -4.93
C PHE A 89 -2.08 -25.92 -4.47
N LEU A 90 -1.99 -24.93 -5.36
CA LEU A 90 -1.47 -23.62 -5.00
C LEU A 90 -2.43 -22.84 -4.10
N PHE A 91 -3.74 -22.96 -4.29
CA PHE A 91 -4.71 -22.38 -3.38
C PHE A 91 -4.51 -22.88 -1.94
N LEU A 92 -4.36 -24.19 -1.77
CA LEU A 92 -4.09 -24.77 -0.45
C LEU A 92 -2.75 -24.28 0.13
N TYR A 93 -1.71 -24.18 -0.70
CA TYR A 93 -0.43 -23.63 -0.29
C TYR A 93 -0.55 -22.19 0.24
N VAL A 94 -1.26 -21.30 -0.49
CA VAL A 94 -1.50 -19.91 -0.08
C VAL A 94 -2.25 -19.84 1.25
N VAL A 95 -3.28 -20.68 1.43
CA VAL A 95 -4.05 -20.72 2.69
C VAL A 95 -3.15 -21.14 3.87
N VAL A 96 -2.30 -22.15 3.69
CA VAL A 96 -1.38 -22.61 4.74
C VAL A 96 -0.33 -21.53 5.04
N SER A 97 0.24 -20.90 4.01
CA SER A 97 1.20 -19.79 4.12
C SER A 97 0.61 -18.64 4.94
N PHE A 98 -0.64 -18.26 4.64
CA PHE A 98 -1.36 -17.21 5.34
C PHE A 98 -1.60 -17.55 6.83
N MET A 99 -2.09 -18.75 7.15
CA MET A 99 -2.30 -19.17 8.54
C MET A 99 -0.99 -19.16 9.35
N TRP A 100 0.12 -19.56 8.74
CA TRP A 100 1.43 -19.53 9.38
C TRP A 100 1.91 -18.09 9.62
N SER A 101 1.67 -17.20 8.65
CA SER A 101 2.01 -15.78 8.75
C SER A 101 1.26 -15.09 9.89
N ASP A 102 -0.02 -15.38 10.09
CA ASP A 102 -0.84 -14.78 11.16
C ASP A 102 -0.32 -15.14 12.55
N ILE A 103 0.15 -16.38 12.73
CA ILE A 103 0.78 -16.84 13.97
C ILE A 103 2.09 -16.08 14.23
N LEU A 104 2.95 -15.94 13.21
CA LEU A 104 4.22 -15.23 13.33
C LEU A 104 4.00 -13.75 13.63
N VAL A 105 3.06 -13.11 12.96
CA VAL A 105 2.73 -11.70 13.15
C VAL A 105 2.23 -11.50 14.58
N ASN A 106 1.26 -12.30 15.06
CA ASN A 106 0.76 -12.21 16.44
C ASN A 106 1.85 -12.39 17.52
N LEU A 107 2.89 -13.18 17.25
CA LEU A 107 4.03 -13.32 18.16
C LEU A 107 4.89 -12.05 18.19
N VAL A 108 5.05 -11.37 17.06
CA VAL A 108 5.83 -10.14 16.93
C VAL A 108 5.14 -8.95 17.61
N TRP A 109 3.81 -8.86 17.59
CA TRP A 109 3.07 -7.78 18.29
C TRP A 109 2.98 -7.95 19.81
N LYS A 110 3.33 -9.13 20.34
CA LYS A 110 3.34 -9.40 21.78
C LYS A 110 4.66 -9.00 22.47
N ILE A 111 5.70 -8.74 21.69
CA ILE A 111 7.04 -8.30 22.13
C ILE A 111 7.06 -6.77 22.20
#